data_AF-A0A2S7UYS5-F1
#
_entry.id   AF-A0A2S7UYS5-F1
#
_cell.length_a   1.000
_cell.length_b   1.000
_cell.length_c   1.000
_cell.angle_alpha   90.00
_cell.angle_beta   90.00
_cell.angle_gamma   90.00
#
_symmetry.space_group_name_H-M   'P 1'
#
loop_
_entity.id
_entity.type
_entity.pdbx_description
1 polymer ?
#
loop_
_entity_poly.entity_id
_entity_poly.type
_entity_poly.pdbx_seq_one_letter_code
_entity_poly.pdbx_strand_id
1 'polypeptide(L)'
;MKLFILVLVLTLSACSSTQVTKPTEPLADTVNLELETKESAEKAPEVPESQKVYYFQHRLLPELTYDSVSGDLLFADLMQRDLAKLQSIAAEIISADYATGMASKYYPEHDAALITFPTPKSLTNCFFVLIKKGDKGYHFYTYEKTLSFSEDDPVKGVVGLWSEDGTHGNLGGRTYSTADEFVSDLMKE
;
A
#
# COMPACT_ATOMS: atom_id res chain seq x y z
N MET A 1 42.71 3.20 23.17
CA MET A 1 42.52 4.63 23.52
C MET A 1 41.20 5.07 22.87
N LYS A 2 40.07 5.08 23.57
CA LYS A 2 39.50 6.24 24.32
C LYS A 2 39.66 7.57 23.57
N LEU A 3 38.57 8.10 23.00
CA LEU A 3 37.99 9.36 23.47
C LEU A 3 36.54 9.56 22.96
N PHE A 4 35.63 9.71 23.92
CA PHE A 4 34.26 10.19 23.79
C PHE A 4 34.25 11.67 23.39
N ILE A 5 33.30 12.11 22.55
CA ILE A 5 32.67 13.43 22.72
C ILE A 5 31.16 13.26 22.48
N LEU A 6 30.43 13.32 23.59
CA LEU A 6 29.01 13.58 23.73
C LEU A 6 28.85 15.10 23.84
N VAL A 7 28.06 15.74 22.98
CA VAL A 7 27.50 17.06 23.28
C VAL A 7 26.01 17.04 22.94
N LEU A 8 25.24 16.95 24.02
CA LEU A 8 23.81 17.18 24.13
C LEU A 8 23.60 18.69 24.27
N VAL A 9 22.77 19.31 23.41
CA VAL A 9 22.14 20.61 23.71
C VAL A 9 20.67 20.53 23.36
N LEU A 10 19.87 20.32 24.41
CA LEU A 10 18.45 20.63 24.47
C LEU A 10 18.28 22.16 24.46
N THR A 11 17.35 22.69 23.66
CA THR A 11 16.49 23.78 24.13
C THR A 11 15.10 23.68 23.53
N LEU A 12 14.14 23.62 24.45
CA LEU A 12 12.70 23.64 24.27
C LEU A 12 12.25 25.04 23.84
N SER A 13 11.27 25.11 22.94
CA SER A 13 10.44 26.30 22.76
C SER A 13 8.97 25.91 22.92
N ALA A 14 8.43 26.25 24.07
CA ALA A 14 7.01 26.29 24.37
C ALA A 14 6.53 27.74 24.36
N CYS A 15 5.34 27.98 23.80
CA CYS A 15 4.37 29.07 24.07
C CYS A 15 3.28 28.97 22.98
N SER A 16 1.98 29.16 23.17
CA SER A 16 1.18 29.58 24.32
C SER A 16 -0.31 29.31 24.01
N SER A 17 -1.09 28.90 25.00
CA SER A 17 -2.20 29.67 25.61
C SER A 17 -3.53 29.72 24.84
N THR A 18 -4.58 29.12 25.40
CA THR A 18 -5.86 29.83 25.63
C THR A 18 -6.55 29.22 26.85
N GLN A 19 -6.79 30.04 27.87
CA GLN A 19 -7.61 29.72 29.04
C GLN A 19 -9.08 30.01 28.71
N VAL A 20 -9.97 29.05 28.99
CA VAL A 20 -11.41 29.28 29.05
C VAL A 20 -11.80 29.48 30.52
N THR A 21 -12.48 30.59 30.75
CA THR A 21 -12.99 31.10 32.02
C THR A 21 -14.10 30.23 32.62
N LYS A 22 -14.12 30.11 33.96
CA LYS A 22 -15.22 29.63 34.82
C LYS A 22 -15.74 30.81 35.66
N PRO A 23 -17.02 30.87 36.08
CA PRO A 23 -17.39 30.38 37.44
C PRO A 23 -18.85 29.83 37.58
N THR A 24 -19.09 28.72 38.32
CA THR A 24 -19.71 28.63 39.70
C THR A 24 -21.26 28.51 39.63
N GLU A 25 -21.95 27.47 40.13
CA GLU A 25 -22.14 27.01 41.53
C GLU A 25 -22.60 25.53 41.67
N PRO A 26 -22.54 24.93 42.88
CA PRO A 26 -22.84 23.53 43.15
C PRO A 26 -24.26 23.30 43.68
N LEU A 27 -24.89 22.19 43.31
CA LEU A 27 -26.01 21.62 44.06
C LEU A 27 -25.96 20.10 43.97
N ALA A 28 -25.96 19.49 45.15
CA ALA A 28 -26.00 18.06 45.37
C ALA A 28 -27.34 17.49 44.91
N ASP A 29 -27.30 16.33 44.26
CA ASP A 29 -28.26 15.27 44.55
C ASP A 29 -27.69 13.91 44.12
N THR A 30 -27.52 13.07 45.12
CA THR A 30 -27.23 11.64 45.07
C THR A 30 -28.32 10.90 44.31
N VAL A 31 -28.00 10.25 43.19
CA VAL A 31 -28.81 9.16 42.62
C VAL A 31 -27.91 8.05 42.09
N ASN A 32 -28.00 6.92 42.77
CA ASN A 32 -27.64 5.54 42.44
C ASN A 32 -26.62 5.26 41.32
N LEU A 33 -25.44 4.80 41.75
CA LEU A 33 -24.62 3.84 41.00
C LEU A 33 -25.39 2.53 40.87
N GLU A 34 -26.00 2.30 39.70
CA GLU A 34 -26.15 0.95 39.15
C GLU A 34 -25.01 0.74 38.16
N LEU A 35 -24.03 -0.05 38.59
CA LEU A 35 -23.01 -0.64 37.72
C LEU A 35 -23.70 -1.66 36.81
N GLU A 36 -24.27 -1.19 35.70
CA GLU A 36 -24.45 -2.04 34.53
C GLU A 36 -23.09 -2.18 33.85
N THR A 37 -22.35 -3.22 34.22
CA THR A 37 -21.26 -3.78 33.41
C THR A 37 -21.85 -4.34 32.12
N LYS A 38 -22.21 -3.45 31.18
CA LYS A 38 -22.23 -3.81 29.76
C LYS A 38 -20.79 -3.86 29.30
N GLU A 39 -20.23 -5.06 29.39
CA GLU A 39 -19.07 -5.49 28.62
C GLU A 39 -19.46 -5.49 27.13
N SER A 40 -19.68 -4.29 26.57
CA SER A 40 -19.53 -4.08 25.15
C SER A 40 -18.03 -3.95 24.93
N ALA A 41 -17.36 -5.07 24.74
CA ALA A 41 -16.09 -5.08 24.03
C ALA A 41 -16.39 -4.48 22.66
N GLU A 42 -16.26 -3.16 22.57
CA GLU A 42 -16.38 -2.39 21.34
C GLU A 42 -15.27 -2.91 20.43
N LYS A 43 -15.64 -3.88 19.58
CA LYS A 43 -14.73 -4.51 18.64
C LYS A 43 -14.16 -3.37 17.82
N ALA A 44 -12.86 -3.10 17.99
CA ALA A 44 -12.18 -2.05 17.26
C ALA A 44 -12.58 -2.15 15.77
N PRO A 45 -12.92 -1.03 15.11
CA PRO A 45 -13.42 -1.06 13.75
C PRO A 45 -12.41 -1.78 12.87
N GLU A 46 -12.88 -2.82 12.18
CA GLU A 46 -12.02 -3.59 11.29
C GLU A 46 -11.57 -2.72 10.12
N VAL A 47 -10.28 -2.74 9.81
CA VAL A 47 -9.72 -2.00 8.67
C VAL A 47 -10.40 -2.50 7.37
N PRO A 48 -10.96 -1.59 6.54
CA PRO A 48 -11.61 -1.97 5.29
C PRO A 48 -10.70 -2.78 4.36
N GLU A 49 -11.26 -3.77 3.65
CA GLU A 49 -10.53 -4.60 2.66
C GLU A 49 -9.76 -3.73 1.65
N SER A 50 -10.37 -2.66 1.17
CA SER A 50 -9.74 -1.75 0.21
C SER A 50 -8.45 -1.10 0.73
N GLN A 51 -8.40 -0.78 2.03
CA GLN A 51 -7.20 -0.22 2.66
C GLN A 51 -6.11 -1.29 2.84
N LYS A 52 -6.50 -2.53 3.17
CA LYS A 52 -5.59 -3.69 3.23
C LYS A 52 -4.97 -3.98 1.86
N VAL A 53 -5.78 -3.99 0.80
CA VAL A 53 -5.34 -4.16 -0.60
C VAL A 53 -4.40 -3.02 -1.01
N TYR A 54 -4.79 -1.77 -0.73
CA TYR A 54 -3.96 -0.62 -1.03
C TYR A 54 -2.59 -0.71 -0.34
N TYR A 55 -2.57 -1.02 0.96
CA TYR A 55 -1.34 -1.21 1.71
C TYR A 55 -0.45 -2.30 1.08
N PHE A 56 -1.03 -3.45 0.74
CA PHE A 56 -0.30 -4.53 0.10
C PHE A 56 0.31 -4.11 -1.25
N GLN A 57 -0.48 -3.46 -2.12
CA GLN A 57 -0.07 -3.12 -3.48
C GLN A 57 0.88 -1.91 -3.57
N HIS A 58 0.70 -0.92 -2.70
CA HIS A 58 1.37 0.40 -2.82
C HIS A 58 2.38 0.68 -1.71
N ARG A 59 2.48 -0.18 -0.69
CA ARG A 59 3.48 -0.04 0.37
C ARG A 59 4.35 -1.28 0.44
N LEU A 60 3.74 -2.43 0.74
CA LEU A 60 4.49 -3.66 0.99
C LEU A 60 5.16 -4.19 -0.27
N LEU A 61 4.44 -4.31 -1.39
CA LEU A 61 5.02 -4.83 -2.63
C LEU A 61 6.19 -3.99 -3.17
N PRO A 62 6.10 -2.64 -3.23
CA PRO A 62 7.24 -1.80 -3.55
C PRO A 62 8.40 -1.99 -2.57
N GLU A 63 8.15 -1.99 -1.26
CA GLU A 63 9.19 -2.19 -0.23
C GLU A 63 9.92 -3.51 -0.41
N LEU A 64 9.18 -4.61 -0.62
CA LEU A 64 9.75 -5.93 -0.92
C LEU A 64 10.55 -5.93 -2.22
N THR A 65 10.11 -5.17 -3.23
CA THR A 65 10.79 -5.10 -4.54
C THR A 65 12.10 -4.34 -4.45
N TYR A 66 12.14 -3.26 -3.67
CA TYR A 66 13.30 -2.37 -3.57
C TYR A 66 14.32 -2.79 -2.51
N ASP A 67 13.92 -3.57 -1.50
CA ASP A 67 14.89 -4.19 -0.59
C ASP A 67 15.80 -5.15 -1.37
N SER A 68 17.12 -4.96 -1.28
CA SER A 68 18.09 -5.73 -2.07
C SER A 68 17.96 -7.25 -1.93
N VAL A 69 17.71 -7.75 -0.71
CA VAL A 69 17.60 -9.19 -0.46
C VAL A 69 16.21 -9.69 -0.82
N SER A 70 15.17 -9.00 -0.35
CA SER A 70 13.78 -9.43 -0.58
C SER A 70 13.38 -9.29 -2.04
N GLY A 71 13.90 -8.30 -2.75
CA GLY A 71 13.61 -8.04 -4.16
C GLY A 71 14.17 -9.13 -5.05
N ASP A 72 15.42 -9.56 -4.82
CA ASP A 72 16.01 -10.70 -5.54
C ASP A 72 15.27 -12.01 -5.28
N LEU A 73 14.83 -12.25 -4.03
CA LEU A 73 14.04 -13.43 -3.69
C LEU A 73 12.65 -13.39 -4.34
N LEU A 74 11.95 -12.25 -4.23
CA LEU A 74 10.64 -12.04 -4.86
C LEU A 74 10.75 -12.24 -6.38
N PHE A 75 11.76 -11.65 -7.01
CA PHE A 75 11.93 -11.76 -8.46
C PHE A 75 12.27 -13.20 -8.88
N ALA A 76 13.10 -13.91 -8.13
CA ALA A 76 13.41 -15.31 -8.39
C ALA A 76 12.17 -16.24 -8.28
N ASP A 77 11.28 -15.98 -7.32
CA ASP A 77 9.99 -16.67 -7.20
C ASP A 77 9.11 -16.37 -8.43
N LEU A 78 9.02 -15.09 -8.83
CA LEU A 78 8.23 -14.66 -9.98
C LEU A 78 8.74 -15.23 -11.32
N MET A 79 10.06 -15.37 -11.49
CA MET A 79 10.66 -16.04 -12.67
C MET A 79 10.17 -17.48 -12.83
N GLN A 80 9.98 -18.16 -11.71
CA GLN A 80 9.47 -19.54 -11.64
C GLN A 80 7.93 -19.61 -11.65
N ARG A 81 7.26 -18.44 -11.69
CA ARG A 81 5.81 -18.30 -11.53
C ARG A 81 5.31 -18.87 -10.19
N ASP A 82 6.19 -18.89 -9.19
CA ASP A 82 5.84 -19.25 -7.83
C ASP A 82 5.31 -18.00 -7.12
N LEU A 83 4.08 -18.09 -6.63
CA LEU A 83 3.43 -17.05 -5.86
C LEU A 83 3.14 -17.48 -4.43
N ALA A 84 3.53 -18.68 -4.00
CA ALA A 84 3.08 -19.26 -2.74
C ALA A 84 3.38 -18.35 -1.54
N LYS A 85 4.61 -17.81 -1.46
CA LYS A 85 5.00 -16.89 -0.38
C LYS A 85 4.20 -15.58 -0.44
N LEU A 86 4.06 -15.00 -1.63
CA LEU A 86 3.34 -13.75 -1.80
C LEU A 86 1.84 -13.89 -1.53
N GLN A 87 1.23 -15.01 -1.96
CA GLN A 87 -0.15 -15.37 -1.67
C GLN A 87 -0.37 -15.63 -0.17
N SER A 88 0.59 -16.25 0.52
CA SER A 88 0.51 -16.41 1.98
C SER A 88 0.44 -15.05 2.69
N ILE A 89 1.30 -14.09 2.29
CA ILE A 89 1.29 -12.73 2.83
C ILE A 89 -0.03 -12.01 2.50
N ALA A 90 -0.51 -12.12 1.26
CA ALA A 90 -1.78 -11.53 0.84
C ALA A 90 -2.97 -12.12 1.61
N ALA A 91 -2.95 -13.42 1.91
CA ALA A 91 -3.98 -14.11 2.66
C ALA A 91 -4.03 -13.64 4.13
N GLU A 92 -2.87 -13.41 4.72
CA GLU A 92 -2.74 -12.89 6.09
C GLU A 92 -3.23 -11.44 6.21
N ILE A 93 -2.86 -10.58 5.26
CA ILE A 93 -3.17 -9.15 5.32
C ILE A 93 -4.60 -8.86 4.86
N ILE A 94 -5.06 -9.54 3.80
CA ILE A 94 -6.30 -9.23 3.08
C ILE A 94 -7.31 -10.36 3.30
N SER A 95 -7.16 -11.47 2.56
CA SER A 95 -8.00 -12.67 2.65
C SER A 95 -7.46 -13.78 1.73
N ALA A 96 -7.81 -15.03 2.05
CA ALA A 96 -7.49 -16.18 1.20
C ALA A 96 -8.09 -16.07 -0.22
N ASP A 97 -9.33 -15.56 -0.32
CA ASP A 97 -10.01 -15.37 -1.61
C ASP A 97 -9.27 -14.36 -2.49
N TYR A 98 -8.78 -13.27 -1.91
CA TYR A 98 -7.97 -12.30 -2.64
C TYR A 98 -6.65 -12.93 -3.12
N ALA A 99 -5.96 -13.65 -2.24
CA ALA A 99 -4.66 -14.28 -2.54
C ALA A 99 -4.76 -15.31 -3.67
N THR A 100 -5.76 -16.19 -3.63
CA THR A 100 -5.97 -17.23 -4.65
C THR A 100 -6.34 -16.68 -6.03
N GLY A 101 -6.88 -15.46 -6.10
CA GLY A 101 -7.14 -14.76 -7.36
C GLY A 101 -5.92 -14.05 -7.95
N MET A 102 -4.75 -14.10 -7.32
CA MET A 102 -3.50 -13.57 -7.87
C MET A 102 -2.86 -14.55 -8.86
N ALA A 103 -2.22 -14.01 -9.90
CA ALA A 103 -1.42 -14.80 -10.84
C ALA A 103 -0.18 -14.01 -11.29
N SER A 104 0.80 -14.72 -11.88
CA SER A 104 2.02 -14.11 -12.39
C SER A 104 2.42 -14.63 -13.76
N LYS A 105 3.17 -13.81 -14.50
CA LYS A 105 3.76 -14.15 -15.79
C LYS A 105 5.14 -13.52 -15.88
N TYR A 106 6.15 -14.33 -16.23
CA TYR A 106 7.51 -13.88 -16.45
C TYR A 106 7.80 -13.70 -17.95
N TYR A 107 8.50 -12.62 -18.27
CA TYR A 107 8.94 -12.19 -19.60
C TYR A 107 10.48 -12.21 -19.64
N PRO A 108 11.10 -13.35 -19.99
CA PRO A 108 12.55 -13.53 -19.92
C PRO A 108 13.34 -12.58 -20.83
N GLU A 109 12.77 -12.20 -21.97
CA GLU A 109 13.39 -11.30 -22.94
C GLU A 109 13.52 -9.84 -22.42
N HIS A 110 12.84 -9.51 -21.34
CA HIS A 110 12.81 -8.17 -20.75
C HIS A 110 13.25 -8.12 -19.28
N ASP A 111 13.68 -9.26 -18.72
CA ASP A 111 13.87 -9.44 -17.28
C ASP A 111 12.74 -8.79 -16.46
N ALA A 112 11.51 -9.17 -16.78
CA ALA A 112 10.33 -8.59 -16.17
C ALA A 112 9.30 -9.62 -15.75
N ALA A 113 8.63 -9.34 -14.64
CA ALA A 113 7.55 -10.14 -14.10
C ALA A 113 6.30 -9.31 -13.88
N LEU A 114 5.18 -9.80 -14.41
CA LEU A 114 3.85 -9.25 -14.20
C LEU A 114 3.17 -10.03 -13.07
N ILE A 115 2.52 -9.30 -12.17
CA ILE A 115 1.56 -9.80 -11.19
C ILE A 115 0.19 -9.25 -11.57
N THR A 116 -0.81 -10.12 -11.64
CA THR A 116 -2.21 -9.76 -11.84
C THR A 116 -3.00 -9.99 -10.57
N PHE A 117 -3.91 -9.07 -10.25
CA PHE A 117 -4.76 -9.14 -9.06
C PHE A 117 -6.22 -9.38 -9.43
N PRO A 118 -7.06 -9.79 -8.46
CA PRO A 118 -8.51 -9.70 -8.60
C PRO A 118 -8.96 -8.30 -9.03
N THR A 119 -10.08 -8.21 -9.75
CA THR A 119 -10.60 -6.92 -10.22
C THR A 119 -10.75 -5.91 -9.08
N PRO A 120 -10.13 -4.72 -9.17
CA PRO A 120 -10.14 -3.74 -8.09
C PRO A 120 -11.55 -3.20 -7.81
N LYS A 121 -11.99 -3.37 -6.56
CA LYS A 121 -13.27 -2.86 -6.07
C LYS A 121 -13.21 -1.36 -5.77
N SER A 122 -12.06 -0.85 -5.33
CA SER A 122 -11.85 0.55 -4.96
C SER A 122 -10.95 1.28 -5.94
N LEU A 123 -11.06 2.61 -5.96
CA LEU A 123 -10.13 3.48 -6.68
C LEU A 123 -8.71 3.26 -6.16
N THR A 124 -7.74 3.57 -7.01
CA THR A 124 -6.29 3.41 -6.81
C THR A 124 -5.78 1.97 -6.66
N ASN A 125 -6.65 0.99 -6.34
CA ASN A 125 -6.23 -0.41 -6.34
C ASN A 125 -5.82 -0.87 -7.74
N CYS A 126 -4.77 -1.68 -7.79
CA CYS A 126 -4.16 -2.12 -9.04
C CYS A 126 -4.93 -3.27 -9.69
N PHE A 127 -5.05 -3.22 -11.01
CA PHE A 127 -5.28 -4.39 -11.85
C PHE A 127 -4.00 -5.21 -11.98
N PHE A 128 -2.88 -4.54 -12.23
CA PHE A 128 -1.60 -5.14 -12.57
C PHE A 128 -0.44 -4.44 -11.86
N VAL A 129 0.61 -5.21 -11.58
CA VAL A 129 1.93 -4.71 -11.20
C VAL A 129 2.96 -5.34 -12.16
N LEU A 130 3.87 -4.53 -12.68
CA LEU A 130 5.00 -4.99 -13.47
C LEU A 130 6.30 -4.64 -12.74
N ILE A 131 7.10 -5.64 -12.45
CA ILE A 131 8.44 -5.51 -11.88
C ILE A 131 9.44 -5.79 -12.99
N LYS A 132 10.27 -4.80 -13.33
CA LYS A 132 11.33 -4.94 -14.34
C LYS A 132 12.69 -4.83 -13.65
N LYS A 133 13.58 -5.79 -13.89
CA LYS A 133 14.97 -5.72 -13.42
C LYS A 133 15.78 -4.94 -14.45
N GLY A 134 16.49 -3.92 -14.01
CA GLY A 134 17.40 -3.12 -14.82
C GLY A 134 18.80 -3.06 -14.19
N ASP A 135 19.72 -2.34 -14.83
CA ASP A 135 21.13 -2.28 -14.42
C ASP A 135 21.34 -1.73 -13.00
N LYS A 136 20.41 -0.89 -12.53
CA LYS A 136 20.49 -0.18 -11.24
C LYS A 136 19.51 -0.70 -10.19
N GLY A 137 18.90 -1.86 -10.42
CA GLY A 137 17.91 -2.44 -9.52
C GLY A 137 16.56 -2.67 -10.21
N TYR A 138 15.47 -2.55 -9.45
CA TYR A 138 14.13 -2.83 -9.94
C TYR A 138 13.36 -1.56 -10.33
N HIS A 139 12.43 -1.71 -11.26
CA HIS A 139 11.40 -0.72 -11.56
C HIS A 139 10.04 -1.32 -11.25
N PHE A 140 9.21 -0.59 -10.51
CA PHE A 140 7.90 -1.04 -10.05
C PHE A 140 6.81 -0.18 -10.66
N TYR A 141 6.07 -0.75 -11.61
CA TYR A 141 4.97 -0.07 -12.28
C TYR A 141 3.63 -0.64 -11.85
N THR A 142 2.64 0.23 -11.70
CA THR A 142 1.25 -0.13 -11.38
C THR A 142 0.32 0.23 -12.52
N TYR A 143 -0.74 -0.55 -12.72
CA TYR A 143 -1.91 -0.11 -13.46
C TYR A 143 -3.11 -0.04 -12.53
N GLU A 144 -3.48 1.18 -12.15
CA GLU A 144 -4.39 1.48 -11.06
C GLU A 144 -5.78 1.82 -11.59
N LYS A 145 -6.83 1.35 -10.92
CA LYS A 145 -8.19 1.81 -11.20
C LYS A 145 -8.30 3.30 -10.91
N THR A 146 -8.86 4.05 -11.86
CA THR A 146 -9.09 5.49 -11.72
C THR A 146 -10.59 5.81 -11.77
N LEU A 147 -10.91 7.05 -11.41
CA LEU A 147 -12.22 7.63 -11.68
C LEU A 147 -12.39 7.79 -13.19
N SER A 148 -13.56 7.38 -13.68
CA SER A 148 -14.05 7.73 -15.01
C SER A 148 -14.86 9.03 -14.87
N PHE A 149 -14.60 10.00 -15.74
CA PHE A 149 -15.23 11.32 -15.68
C PHE A 149 -16.51 11.44 -16.53
N SER A 150 -16.77 10.46 -17.39
CA SER A 150 -17.99 10.36 -18.21
C SER A 150 -18.26 8.90 -18.61
N GLU A 151 -19.49 8.57 -19.00
CA GLU A 151 -19.85 7.22 -19.48
C GLU A 151 -19.00 6.79 -20.70
N ASP A 152 -18.53 7.75 -21.49
CA ASP A 152 -17.66 7.55 -22.66
C ASP A 152 -16.17 7.70 -22.35
N ASP A 153 -15.77 7.84 -21.07
CA ASP A 153 -14.36 8.00 -20.71
C ASP A 153 -13.58 6.72 -21.08
N PRO A 154 -12.67 6.78 -22.06
CA PRO A 154 -11.95 5.59 -22.49
C PRO A 154 -10.90 5.16 -21.47
N VAL A 155 -10.54 6.03 -20.52
CA VAL A 155 -9.52 5.76 -19.50
C VAL A 155 -10.06 4.75 -18.50
N LYS A 156 -9.40 3.59 -18.44
CA LYS A 156 -9.74 2.49 -17.52
C LYS A 156 -8.86 2.49 -16.28
N GLY A 157 -7.71 3.16 -16.34
CA GLY A 157 -6.76 3.20 -15.26
C GLY A 157 -5.63 4.19 -15.50
N VAL A 158 -4.79 4.36 -14.49
CA VAL A 158 -3.60 5.22 -14.52
C VAL A 158 -2.36 4.34 -14.34
N VAL A 159 -1.30 4.64 -15.10
CA VAL A 159 0.00 4.01 -14.88
C VAL A 159 0.75 4.78 -13.81
N GLY A 160 1.14 4.09 -12.75
CA GLY A 160 2.04 4.61 -11.72
C GLY A 160 3.45 4.05 -11.85
N LEU A 161 4.43 4.80 -11.35
CA LEU A 161 5.80 4.37 -11.11
C LEU A 161 6.11 4.62 -9.64
N TRP A 162 6.46 3.58 -8.90
CA TRP A 162 6.95 3.71 -7.53
C TRP A 162 8.47 3.80 -7.54
N SER A 163 9.01 4.61 -6.63
CA SER A 163 10.45 4.75 -6.39
C SER A 163 10.84 4.05 -5.09
N GLU A 164 12.13 3.75 -4.93
CA GLU A 164 12.70 3.15 -3.73
C GLU A 164 12.43 3.97 -2.45
N ASP A 165 12.36 5.30 -2.57
CA ASP A 165 12.04 6.21 -1.45
C ASP A 165 10.53 6.26 -1.11
N GLY A 166 9.71 5.48 -1.82
CA GLY A 166 8.26 5.44 -1.67
C GLY A 166 7.51 6.55 -2.38
N THR A 167 8.19 7.35 -3.21
CA THR A 167 7.53 8.35 -4.07
C THR A 167 6.69 7.67 -5.16
N HIS A 168 5.53 8.25 -5.49
CA HIS A 168 4.65 7.80 -6.56
C HIS A 168 4.64 8.81 -7.71
N GLY A 169 5.14 8.38 -8.88
CA GLY A 169 5.04 9.11 -10.14
C GLY A 169 3.83 8.67 -10.94
N ASN A 170 3.09 9.62 -11.51
CA ASN A 170 1.96 9.36 -12.39
C ASN A 170 2.41 9.47 -13.86
N LEU A 171 2.35 8.36 -14.60
CA LEU A 171 2.72 8.25 -16.03
C LEU A 171 1.52 8.44 -16.97
N GLY A 172 0.37 8.84 -16.43
CA GLY A 172 -0.85 9.21 -17.14
C GLY A 172 -1.89 8.10 -17.24
N GLY A 173 -3.10 8.51 -17.62
CA GLY A 173 -4.21 7.61 -17.91
C GLY A 173 -3.93 6.70 -19.11
N ARG A 174 -4.47 5.48 -19.08
CA ARG A 174 -4.44 4.50 -20.16
C ARG A 174 -5.76 3.76 -20.25
N THR A 175 -6.00 3.16 -21.42
CA THR A 175 -7.26 2.51 -21.78
C THR A 175 -7.14 0.99 -21.82
N TYR A 176 -6.13 0.42 -21.15
CA TYR A 176 -5.81 -1.01 -21.23
C TYR A 176 -6.99 -1.86 -20.80
N SER A 177 -7.28 -2.85 -21.62
CA SER A 177 -8.27 -3.89 -21.40
C SER A 177 -7.63 -5.20 -20.99
N THR A 178 -6.34 -5.38 -21.27
CA THR A 178 -5.59 -6.60 -20.99
C THR A 178 -4.25 -6.32 -20.36
N ALA A 179 -3.67 -7.33 -19.71
CA ALA A 179 -2.33 -7.22 -19.16
C ALA A 179 -1.24 -7.13 -20.24
N ASP A 180 -1.44 -7.75 -21.41
CA ASP A 180 -0.46 -7.70 -22.50
C ASP A 180 -0.35 -6.29 -23.10
N GLU A 181 -1.44 -5.51 -23.15
CA GLU A 181 -1.38 -4.09 -23.55
C GLU A 181 -0.57 -3.25 -22.55
N PHE A 182 -0.75 -3.49 -21.25
CA PHE A 182 0.01 -2.83 -20.19
C PHE A 182 1.50 -3.15 -20.28
N VAL A 183 1.85 -4.44 -20.44
CA VAL A 183 3.24 -4.88 -20.59
C VAL A 183 3.85 -4.31 -21.87
N SER A 184 3.15 -4.43 -23.00
CA SER A 184 3.67 -3.94 -24.29
C SER A 184 3.96 -2.44 -24.27
N ASP A 185 3.18 -1.61 -23.56
CA ASP A 185 3.50 -0.19 -23.45
C ASP A 185 4.79 0.09 -22.68
N LEU A 186 4.99 -0.62 -21.56
CA LEU A 186 6.13 -0.41 -20.68
C LEU A 186 7.44 -1.05 -21.18
N MET A 187 7.38 -1.93 -22.18
CA MET A 187 8.56 -2.59 -22.77
C MET A 187 9.09 -1.91 -24.04
N LYS A 188 8.50 -0.81 -24.51
CA LYS A 188 8.90 -0.09 -25.74
C LYS A 188 10.20 0.72 -25.64
N GLU A 189 11.10 0.36 -24.72
CA GLU A 189 12.41 1.02 -24.60
C GLU A 189 13.38 0.62 -25.71
#